data_AF-A0A485AHW5-F1
#
_entry.id   AF-A0A485AHW5-F1
#
_cell.length_a   1.000
_cell.length_b   1.000
_cell.length_c   1.000
_cell.angle_alpha   90.00
_cell.angle_beta   90.00
_cell.angle_gamma   90.00
#
_symmetry.space_group_name_H-M   'P 1'
#
loop_
_entity.id
_entity.type
_entity.pdbx_description
1 polymer ?
#
loop_
_entity_poly.entity_id
_entity_poly.type
_entity_poly.pdbx_seq_one_letter_code
_entity_poly.pdbx_strand_id
1 'polypeptide(L)'
;MFGAVDYVSYGNIDQGESLKVIFPASGTVIAPRPMMILKTTAHADDAKAFVDYVLSPEGQALVAGAWLMPARSDIPAKRPLLNELKILPTTGDGSSERSAVLSRFNTLFAQ
;
A
#
# COMPACT_ATOMS: atom_id res chain seq x y z
N MET A 1 -6.03 2.84 -0.28
CA MET A 1 -4.63 3.19 -0.56
C MET A 1 -3.85 1.89 -0.74
N PHE A 2 -2.81 1.89 -1.56
CA PHE A 2 -1.85 0.78 -1.55
C PHE A 2 -0.69 1.10 -0.62
N GLY A 3 -0.37 0.17 0.26
CA GLY A 3 0.72 0.27 1.19
C GLY A 3 2.04 0.19 0.46
N ALA A 4 2.85 1.22 0.62
CA ALA A 4 4.16 1.27 0.05
C ALA A 4 5.08 1.72 1.19
N VAL A 5 5.96 0.82 1.66
CA VAL A 5 6.83 1.05 2.84
C VAL A 5 7.91 2.10 2.55
N ASP A 6 8.19 2.30 1.27
CA ASP A 6 9.04 3.35 0.71
C ASP A 6 8.54 4.78 0.96
N TYR A 7 7.29 5.01 1.43
CA TYR A 7 6.82 6.35 1.76
C TYR A 7 7.69 7.05 2.82
N VAL A 8 8.20 6.30 3.80
CA VAL A 8 9.16 6.81 4.79
C VAL A 8 10.47 7.17 4.11
N SER A 9 10.99 6.29 3.25
CA SER A 9 12.21 6.53 2.51
C SER A 9 12.12 7.76 1.60
N TYR A 10 10.99 7.96 0.91
CA TYR A 10 10.75 9.16 0.10
C TYR A 10 10.69 10.42 0.96
N GLY A 11 10.01 10.37 2.11
CA GLY A 11 9.99 11.49 3.06
C GLY A 11 11.39 11.85 3.57
N ASN A 12 12.20 10.85 3.90
CA ASN A 12 13.59 11.05 4.33
C ASN A 12 14.48 11.64 3.22
N ILE A 13 14.31 11.20 1.97
CA ILE A 13 15.01 11.77 0.81
C ILE A 13 14.65 13.25 0.64
N ASP A 14 13.37 13.60 0.79
CA ASP A 14 12.88 14.99 0.73
C ASP A 14 13.48 15.87 1.84
N GLN A 15 13.81 15.25 3.00
CA GLN A 15 14.52 15.89 4.11
C GLN A 15 16.05 15.95 3.95
N GLY A 16 16.59 15.42 2.83
CA GLY A 16 18.02 15.49 2.50
C GLY A 16 18.84 14.28 2.94
N GLU A 17 18.21 13.16 3.35
CA GLU A 17 18.95 11.92 3.61
C GLU A 17 19.50 11.31 2.32
N SER A 18 20.71 10.75 2.41
CA SER A 18 21.36 10.04 1.30
C SER A 18 20.79 8.63 1.11
N LEU A 19 19.55 8.55 0.64
CA LEU A 19 18.83 7.31 0.34
C LEU A 19 18.39 7.25 -1.12
N LYS A 20 18.16 6.04 -1.63
CA LYS A 20 17.56 5.81 -2.95
C LYS A 20 16.58 4.65 -2.91
N VAL A 21 15.35 4.90 -3.35
CA VAL A 21 14.36 3.85 -3.58
C VAL A 21 14.64 3.19 -4.93
N ILE A 22 14.71 1.86 -4.95
CA ILE A 22 14.96 1.06 -6.16
C ILE A 22 13.86 0.02 -6.31
N PHE A 23 13.24 -0.02 -7.49
CA PHE A 23 12.34 -1.11 -7.89
C PHE A 23 13.13 -2.12 -8.73
N PRO A 24 13.24 -3.40 -8.29
CA PRO A 24 13.96 -4.42 -9.05
C PRO A 24 13.35 -4.67 -10.42
N ALA A 25 14.18 -4.89 -11.45
CA ALA A 25 13.73 -5.20 -12.81
C ALA A 25 12.95 -6.52 -12.92
N SER A 26 13.16 -7.45 -11.97
CA SER A 26 12.37 -8.68 -11.86
C SER A 26 10.92 -8.39 -11.47
N GLY A 27 10.66 -7.29 -10.78
CA GLY A 27 9.35 -6.85 -10.33
C GLY A 27 9.30 -6.61 -8.81
N THR A 28 8.16 -6.12 -8.35
CA THR A 28 7.87 -5.89 -6.92
C THR A 28 6.48 -6.40 -6.55
N VAL A 29 6.21 -6.51 -5.26
CA VAL A 29 4.86 -6.81 -4.73
C VAL A 29 4.17 -5.52 -4.32
N ILE A 30 2.84 -5.53 -4.38
CA ILE A 30 2.01 -4.45 -3.82
C ILE A 30 1.15 -5.01 -2.70
N ALA A 31 1.05 -4.27 -1.59
CA ALA A 31 0.22 -4.64 -0.46
C ALA A 31 -0.97 -3.68 -0.36
N PRO A 32 -2.19 -4.07 -0.77
CA PRO A 32 -3.38 -3.24 -0.58
C PRO A 32 -3.62 -2.94 0.90
N ARG A 33 -4.01 -1.70 1.23
CA ARG A 33 -4.46 -1.30 2.58
C ARG A 33 -5.97 -1.03 2.52
N PRO A 34 -6.82 -2.04 2.76
CA PRO A 34 -8.26 -1.85 2.76
C PRO A 34 -8.70 -1.03 3.98
N MET A 35 -9.77 -0.26 3.81
CA MET A 35 -10.53 0.33 4.90
C MET A 35 -11.86 -0.42 4.99
N MET A 36 -12.30 -0.72 6.21
CA MET A 36 -13.56 -1.43 6.43
C MET A 36 -14.36 -0.76 7.54
N ILE A 37 -15.69 -0.79 7.40
CA ILE A 37 -16.62 -0.37 8.43
C ILE A 37 -17.04 -1.61 9.21
N LEU A 38 -16.88 -1.58 10.54
CA LEU A 38 -17.28 -2.70 11.39
C LEU A 38 -18.81 -2.79 11.42
N LYS A 39 -19.35 -4.01 11.26
CA LYS A 39 -20.80 -4.26 11.33
C LYS A 39 -21.41 -3.86 12.68
N THR A 40 -20.62 -3.85 13.73
CA THR A 40 -21.02 -3.53 15.11
C THR A 40 -20.88 -2.05 15.46
N THR A 41 -20.55 -1.17 14.49
CA THR A 41 -20.40 0.27 14.77
C THR A 41 -21.69 0.89 15.27
N ALA A 42 -21.59 1.78 16.26
CA ALA A 42 -22.70 2.62 16.71
C ALA A 42 -22.91 3.87 15.83
N HIS A 43 -21.95 4.15 14.94
CA HIS A 43 -21.89 5.36 14.10
C HIS A 43 -21.69 4.97 12.63
N ALA A 44 -22.69 4.30 12.04
CA ALA A 44 -22.59 3.76 10.68
C ALA A 44 -22.51 4.88 9.63
N ASP A 45 -23.32 5.92 9.78
CA ASP A 45 -23.38 7.04 8.84
C ASP A 45 -22.08 7.86 8.86
N ASP A 46 -21.55 8.15 10.05
CA ASP A 46 -20.27 8.87 10.19
C ASP A 46 -19.10 8.04 9.64
N ALA A 47 -19.07 6.73 9.91
CA ALA A 47 -18.06 5.84 9.36
C ALA A 47 -18.13 5.80 7.82
N LYS A 48 -19.34 5.80 7.25
CA LYS A 48 -19.53 5.89 5.80
C LYS A 48 -19.04 7.23 5.26
N ALA A 49 -19.45 8.34 5.87
CA ALA A 49 -19.04 9.68 5.46
C ALA A 49 -17.51 9.84 5.50
N PHE A 50 -16.86 9.28 6.51
CA PHE A 50 -15.40 9.26 6.61
C PHE A 50 -14.76 8.46 5.46
N VAL A 51 -15.23 7.25 5.17
CA VAL A 51 -14.70 6.44 4.05
C VAL A 51 -14.93 7.14 2.71
N ASP A 52 -16.11 7.74 2.51
CA ASP A 52 -16.44 8.52 1.32
C ASP A 52 -15.47 9.71 1.16
N TYR A 53 -15.19 10.45 2.24
CA TYR A 53 -14.22 11.55 2.23
C TYR A 53 -12.80 11.07 1.93
N VAL A 54 -12.33 9.99 2.57
CA VAL A 54 -10.99 9.47 2.29
C VAL A 54 -10.86 9.04 0.83
N LEU A 55 -11.91 8.49 0.21
CA LEU A 55 -11.92 8.09 -1.20
C LEU A 55 -12.22 9.24 -2.20
N SER A 56 -12.55 10.43 -1.70
CA SER A 56 -12.77 11.62 -2.52
C SER A 56 -11.47 12.11 -3.20
N PRO A 57 -11.56 12.97 -4.23
CA PRO A 57 -10.37 13.59 -4.82
C PRO A 57 -9.48 14.30 -3.80
N GLU A 58 -10.08 15.02 -2.84
CA GLU A 58 -9.36 15.73 -1.77
C GLU A 58 -8.64 14.77 -0.83
N GLY A 59 -9.34 13.76 -0.32
CA GLY A 59 -8.75 12.74 0.55
C GLY A 59 -7.61 11.98 -0.15
N GLN A 60 -7.77 11.69 -1.44
CA GLN A 60 -6.74 11.02 -2.23
C GLN A 60 -5.55 11.92 -2.57
N ALA A 61 -5.75 13.24 -2.73
CA ALA A 61 -4.66 14.20 -2.87
C ALA A 61 -3.79 14.25 -1.60
N LEU A 62 -4.41 14.19 -0.41
CA LEU A 62 -3.69 14.09 0.87
C LEU A 62 -2.87 12.79 0.96
N VAL A 63 -3.44 11.66 0.52
CA VAL A 63 -2.74 10.38 0.41
C VAL A 63 -1.50 10.48 -0.48
N ALA A 64 -1.63 11.07 -1.68
CA ALA A 64 -0.52 11.27 -2.59
C ALA A 64 0.54 12.22 -2.01
N GLY A 65 0.11 13.26 -1.28
CA GLY A 65 0.99 14.19 -0.57
C GLY A 65 1.84 13.53 0.52
N ALA A 66 1.33 12.46 1.13
CA ALA A 66 2.03 11.65 2.14
C ALA A 66 2.93 10.55 1.54
N TRP A 67 3.33 10.67 0.26
CA TRP A 67 4.17 9.69 -0.47
C TRP A 67 3.55 8.30 -0.64
N LEU A 68 2.25 8.17 -0.41
CA LEU A 68 1.52 6.94 -0.55
C LEU A 68 0.80 6.88 -1.89
N MET A 69 0.44 5.67 -2.32
CA MET A 69 -0.23 5.48 -3.60
C MET A 69 -1.74 5.70 -3.46
N PRO A 70 -2.33 6.67 -4.18
CA PRO A 70 -3.76 6.87 -4.19
C PRO A 70 -4.47 5.64 -4.75
N ALA A 71 -5.67 5.38 -4.24
CA ALA A 71 -6.56 4.33 -4.74
C ALA A 71 -7.24 4.73 -6.06
N ARG A 72 -7.31 6.03 -6.35
CA ARG A 72 -7.85 6.54 -7.62
C ARG A 72 -6.73 6.72 -8.63
N SER A 73 -7.00 6.37 -9.89
CA SER A 73 -6.05 6.50 -11.00
C SER A 73 -5.95 7.91 -11.58
N ASP A 74 -6.91 8.79 -11.27
CA ASP A 74 -6.96 10.19 -11.74
C ASP A 74 -6.18 11.15 -10.83
N ILE A 75 -5.61 10.66 -9.73
CA ILE A 75 -4.84 11.47 -8.78
C ILE A 75 -3.34 11.23 -9.01
N PRO A 76 -2.57 12.25 -9.39
CA PRO A 76 -1.12 12.12 -9.55
C PRO A 76 -0.43 11.96 -8.18
N ALA A 77 0.74 11.32 -8.17
CA ALA A 77 1.56 11.16 -6.98
C ALA A 77 3.03 11.49 -7.28
N LYS A 78 3.81 11.80 -6.25
CA LYS A 78 5.24 12.14 -6.36
C LYS A 78 6.14 10.90 -6.53
N ARG A 79 5.58 9.77 -6.94
CA ARG A 79 6.22 8.45 -6.96
C ARG A 79 5.68 7.63 -8.12
N PRO A 80 6.39 6.57 -8.56
CA PRO A 80 5.86 5.63 -9.53
C PRO A 80 4.54 5.02 -9.05
N LEU A 81 3.56 4.99 -9.95
CA LEU A 81 2.23 4.40 -9.74
C LEU A 81 2.16 2.97 -10.33
N LEU A 82 1.03 2.29 -10.10
CA LEU A 82 0.81 0.90 -10.53
C LEU A 82 1.11 0.63 -12.01
N ASN A 83 0.78 1.59 -12.88
CA ASN A 83 1.00 1.50 -14.32
C ASN A 83 2.47 1.62 -14.74
N GLU A 84 3.34 2.09 -13.84
CA GLU A 84 4.79 2.26 -14.08
C GLU A 84 5.63 1.15 -13.44
N LEU A 85 5.00 0.28 -12.65
CA LEU A 85 5.67 -0.78 -11.89
C LEU A 85 5.41 -2.17 -12.50
N LYS A 86 6.46 -2.99 -12.58
CA LYS A 86 6.30 -4.42 -12.86
C LYS A 86 5.85 -5.13 -11.59
N ILE A 87 4.56 -5.37 -11.47
CA ILE A 87 3.98 -6.08 -10.32
C ILE A 87 4.10 -7.59 -10.52
N LEU A 88 4.65 -8.27 -9.52
CA LEU A 88 4.73 -9.73 -9.51
C LEU A 88 3.31 -10.32 -9.38
N PRO A 89 3.01 -11.43 -10.07
CA PRO A 89 1.71 -12.07 -9.99
C PRO A 89 1.47 -12.57 -8.57
N THR A 90 0.32 -12.20 -8.01
CA THR A 90 -0.17 -12.72 -6.74
C THR A 90 -1.44 -13.53 -7.00
N THR A 91 -1.43 -14.83 -6.70
CA THR A 91 -2.63 -15.67 -6.73
C THR A 91 -3.40 -15.43 -5.43
N GLY A 92 -4.47 -14.64 -5.49
CA GLY A 92 -5.38 -14.43 -4.38
C GLY A 92 -6.65 -15.24 -4.58
N ASP A 93 -6.63 -16.53 -4.29
CA ASP A 93 -7.82 -17.38 -4.31
C ASP A 93 -8.57 -17.39 -2.96
N GLY A 94 -8.12 -16.58 -2.01
CA GLY A 94 -8.67 -16.52 -0.65
C GLY A 94 -8.12 -17.58 0.30
N SER A 95 -7.27 -18.50 -0.19
CA SER A 95 -6.50 -19.39 0.67
C SER A 95 -5.24 -18.69 1.17
N SER A 96 -4.92 -18.87 2.46
CA SER A 96 -3.71 -18.32 3.07
C SER A 96 -2.69 -19.43 3.28
N GLU A 97 -1.75 -19.56 2.35
CA GLU A 97 -0.55 -20.42 2.49
C GLU A 97 0.46 -19.86 3.51
N ARG A 98 0.11 -18.78 4.22
CA ARG A 98 1.01 -18.05 5.13
C ARG A 98 1.74 -18.97 6.11
N SER A 99 1.04 -19.92 6.73
CA SER A 99 1.66 -20.82 7.70
C SER A 99 2.70 -21.74 7.06
N ALA A 100 2.40 -22.29 5.87
CA ALA A 100 3.32 -23.14 5.13
C ALA A 100 4.55 -22.34 4.64
N VAL A 101 4.33 -21.13 4.13
CA VAL A 101 5.40 -20.22 3.69
C VAL A 101 6.32 -19.84 4.85
N LEU A 102 5.75 -19.46 6.01
CA LEU A 102 6.53 -19.12 7.20
C LEU A 102 7.32 -20.32 7.74
N SER A 103 6.71 -21.50 7.77
CA SER A 103 7.38 -22.74 8.18
C SER A 103 8.59 -23.03 7.28
N ARG A 104 8.39 -22.99 5.96
CA ARG A 104 9.46 -23.18 4.97
C ARG A 104 10.55 -22.14 5.10
N PHE A 105 10.20 -20.87 5.31
CA PHE A 105 11.18 -19.80 5.51
C PHE A 105 12.07 -20.09 6.72
N ASN A 106 11.48 -20.46 7.86
CA ASN A 106 12.24 -20.81 9.06
C ASN A 106 13.16 -22.00 8.82
N THR A 107 12.69 -23.06 8.15
CA THR A 107 13.53 -24.21 7.79
C THR A 107 14.75 -23.82 6.96
N LEU A 108 14.61 -22.85 6.05
CA LEU A 108 15.69 -22.44 5.15
C LEU A 108 16.67 -21.44 5.77
N PHE A 109 16.22 -20.59 6.69
CA PHE A 109 16.98 -19.40 7.11
C PHE A 109 17.17 -19.20 8.61
N ALA A 110 16.43 -19.91 9.47
CA ALA A 110 16.63 -19.83 10.92
C ALA A 110 17.70 -20.84 11.35
N GLN A 111 18.97 -20.42 11.32
CA GLN A 111 20.07 -21.08 12.05
C GLN A 111 20.18 -20.46 13.45
#